data_AF-A0A411DX16-F1
#
_entry.id   AF-A0A411DX16-F1
#
_cell.length_a   1.000
_cell.length_b   1.000
_cell.length_c   1.000
_cell.angle_alpha   90.00
_cell.angle_beta   90.00
_cell.angle_gamma   90.00
#
_symmetry.space_group_name_H-M   'P 1'
#
loop_
_entity.id
_entity.type
_entity.pdbx_description
1 polymer ?
#
loop_
_entity_poly.entity_id
_entity_poly.type
_entity_poly.pdbx_seq_one_letter_code
_entity_poly.pdbx_strand_id
1 'polypeptide(L)'
;MKAMLFCLLLLTVAFNYGFGAVAVEKPHIHPGHEDECFLSSQNRYIRDNEAFPVPGECREVKCDVESAKVHYIYHTSCGVVSAGQGCRTEVSPDLNYPACCPRIVCENDFVNGEISDDEYQNTTYETEILSLAINEE
;
A
#
# COMPACT_ATOMS: atom_id res chain seq x y z
N MET A 1 6.52 15.27 40.04
CA MET A 1 7.23 14.09 39.46
C MET A 1 6.28 13.02 38.94
N LYS A 2 5.29 12.53 39.71
CA LYS A 2 4.32 11.51 39.24
C LYS A 2 3.47 11.93 38.03
N ALA A 3 3.01 13.19 37.99
CA ALA A 3 2.25 13.71 36.85
C ALA A 3 3.07 13.81 35.55
N MET A 4 4.39 14.06 35.66
CA MET A 4 5.30 14.12 34.51
C MET A 4 5.57 12.72 33.93
N LEU A 5 5.66 11.71 34.80
CA LEU A 5 5.80 10.31 34.41
C LEU A 5 4.51 9.77 33.75
N PHE A 6 3.33 10.20 34.22
CA PHE A 6 2.05 9.81 33.66
C PHE A 6 1.82 10.40 32.26
N CYS A 7 2.22 11.66 32.03
CA CYS A 7 2.20 12.26 30.69
C CYS A 7 3.15 11.57 29.71
N LEU A 8 4.35 11.16 30.15
CA LEU A 8 5.28 10.41 29.31
C LEU A 8 4.71 9.03 28.91
N LEU A 9 4.01 8.36 29.82
CA LEU A 9 3.39 7.05 29.58
C LEU A 9 2.22 7.13 28.57
N LEU A 10 1.47 8.23 28.57
CA LEU A 10 0.38 8.46 27.63
C LEU A 10 0.89 8.74 26.20
N LEU A 11 2.02 9.43 26.07
CA LEU A 11 2.64 9.70 24.77
C LEU A 11 3.13 8.42 24.08
N THR A 12 3.60 7.41 24.82
CA THR A 12 4.08 6.15 24.23
C THR A 12 2.98 5.24 23.70
N VAL A 13 1.73 5.36 24.18
CA VAL A 13 0.59 4.54 23.72
C VAL A 13 -0.06 5.15 22.46
N ALA A 14 0.11 6.45 22.23
CA ALA A 14 -0.44 7.15 21.07
C ALA A 14 0.36 6.95 19.77
N PHE A 15 1.62 6.51 19.87
CA PHE A 15 2.43 6.14 18.70
C PHE A 15 2.11 4.71 18.24
N ASN A 16 0.88 4.53 17.74
CA ASN A 16 0.60 3.39 16.87
C ASN A 16 1.23 3.70 15.51
N TYR A 17 2.39 3.12 15.24
CA TYR A 17 3.03 3.19 13.93
C TYR A 17 2.17 2.42 12.93
N GLY A 18 1.43 3.12 12.09
CA GLY A 18 0.88 2.53 10.88
C GLY A 18 2.00 2.34 9.87
N PHE A 19 2.41 1.09 9.63
CA PHE A 19 3.24 0.78 8.47
C PHE A 19 2.33 0.85 7.23
N GLY A 20 2.26 2.03 6.62
CA GLY A 20 1.63 2.19 5.32
C GLY A 20 2.52 1.58 4.25
N ALA A 21 1.97 0.66 3.45
CA ALA A 21 2.65 0.14 2.27
C ALA A 21 2.68 1.16 1.11
N VAL A 22 2.10 2.35 1.31
CA VAL A 22 2.05 3.42 0.31
C VAL A 22 2.60 4.71 0.91
N ALA A 23 3.55 5.33 0.22
CA ALA A 23 3.99 6.70 0.47
C ALA A 23 3.59 7.59 -0.71
N VAL A 24 3.20 8.83 -0.43
CA VAL A 24 2.75 9.79 -1.45
C VAL A 24 3.71 10.98 -1.47
N GLU A 25 4.30 11.24 -2.63
CA GLU A 25 5.10 12.43 -2.91
C GLU A 25 4.23 13.42 -3.71
N LYS A 26 4.27 14.71 -3.32
CA LYS A 26 3.70 15.80 -4.12
C LYS A 26 4.78 16.29 -5.11
N PRO A 27 4.66 16.03 -6.42
CA PRO A 27 5.68 16.37 -7.39
C PRO A 27 5.73 17.89 -7.61
N HIS A 28 6.91 18.36 -8.02
CA HIS A 28 7.03 19.71 -8.57
C HIS A 28 6.46 19.72 -10.00
N ILE A 29 5.53 20.64 -10.27
CA ILE A 29 5.00 20.85 -11.62
C ILE A 29 6.05 21.60 -12.44
N HIS A 30 6.48 21.02 -13.56
CA HIS A 30 7.43 21.64 -14.46
C HIS A 30 6.72 22.25 -15.68
N PRO A 31 7.07 23.49 -16.10
CA PRO A 31 6.50 24.09 -17.30
C PRO A 31 6.76 23.22 -18.55
N GLY A 32 5.73 22.96 -19.35
CA GLY A 32 5.78 22.08 -20.52
C GLY A 32 5.64 20.58 -20.20
N HIS A 33 5.46 20.23 -18.93
CA HIS A 33 5.24 18.87 -18.42
C HIS A 33 4.02 18.84 -17.49
N GLU A 34 2.95 19.55 -17.86
CA GLU A 34 1.75 19.70 -17.03
C GLU A 34 0.93 18.42 -16.87
N ASP A 35 1.19 17.40 -17.71
CA ASP A 35 0.49 16.10 -17.67
C ASP A 35 1.44 14.95 -17.24
N GLU A 36 2.59 15.30 -16.65
CA GLU A 36 3.62 14.34 -16.22
C GLU A 36 4.09 14.62 -14.80
N CYS A 37 4.40 13.56 -14.04
CA CYS A 37 5.03 13.68 -12.73
C CYS A 37 6.55 13.61 -12.88
N PHE A 38 7.28 14.53 -12.24
CA PHE A 38 8.73 14.45 -12.18
C PHE A 38 9.20 13.61 -10.98
N LEU A 39 9.77 12.44 -11.25
CA LEU A 39 10.39 11.57 -10.26
C LEU A 39 11.85 11.98 -10.02
N SER A 40 12.06 12.70 -8.92
CA SER A 40 13.36 13.25 -8.54
C SER A 40 14.46 12.18 -8.40
N SER A 41 14.14 11.03 -7.78
CA SER A 41 15.08 9.93 -7.54
C SER A 41 15.72 9.34 -8.80
N GLN A 42 15.05 9.41 -9.95
CA GLN A 42 15.54 8.88 -11.23
C GLN A 42 15.79 9.99 -12.27
N ASN A 43 15.55 11.25 -11.90
CA ASN A 43 15.59 12.40 -12.81
C ASN A 43 14.77 12.14 -14.09
N ARG A 44 13.52 11.68 -13.92
CA ARG A 44 12.67 11.16 -15.00
C ARG A 44 11.24 11.72 -14.91
N TYR A 45 10.65 12.02 -16.06
CA TYR A 45 9.21 12.27 -16.18
C TYR A 45 8.43 10.96 -16.36
N ILE A 46 7.33 10.85 -15.63
CA ILE A 46 6.39 9.72 -15.64
C ILE A 46 5.07 10.26 -16.17
N ARG A 47 4.47 9.58 -17.14
CA ARG A 47 3.19 10.01 -17.70
C ARG A 47 2.06 9.82 -16.69
N ASP A 48 1.01 10.61 -16.83
CA ASP A 48 -0.22 10.35 -16.10
C ASP A 48 -0.67 8.88 -16.23
N ASN A 49 -1.08 8.29 -15.10
CA ASN A 49 -1.46 6.89 -14.93
C ASN A 49 -0.39 5.84 -15.26
N GLU A 50 0.85 6.23 -15.59
CA GLU A 50 1.94 5.29 -15.75
C GLU A 50 2.38 4.73 -14.39
N ALA A 51 2.49 3.40 -14.32
CA ALA A 51 3.00 2.66 -13.17
C ALA A 51 4.11 1.70 -13.61
N PHE A 52 5.18 1.59 -12.83
CA PHE A 52 6.27 0.66 -13.10
C PHE A 52 6.98 0.17 -11.83
N PRO A 53 7.49 -1.07 -11.82
CA PRO A 53 8.33 -1.56 -10.74
C PRO A 53 9.69 -0.85 -10.75
N VAL A 54 10.24 -0.58 -9.56
CA VAL A 54 11.56 0.04 -9.44
C VAL A 54 12.65 -1.04 -9.46
N PRO A 55 13.58 -1.03 -10.43
CA PRO A 55 14.61 -2.05 -10.51
C PRO A 55 15.44 -2.14 -9.23
N GLY A 56 15.61 -3.36 -8.70
CA GLY A 56 16.36 -3.62 -7.47
C GLY A 56 15.61 -3.29 -6.17
N GLU A 57 14.38 -2.82 -6.25
CA GLU A 57 13.52 -2.57 -5.09
C GLU A 57 12.18 -3.30 -5.23
N CYS A 58 11.68 -3.89 -4.15
CA CYS A 58 10.38 -4.55 -4.17
C CYS A 58 9.22 -3.56 -3.94
N ARG A 59 9.09 -2.62 -4.88
CA ARG A 59 8.03 -1.61 -4.92
C ARG A 59 7.75 -1.15 -6.34
N GLU A 60 6.61 -0.50 -6.53
CA GLU A 60 6.28 0.24 -7.74
C GLU A 60 6.18 1.74 -7.46
N VAL A 61 6.22 2.50 -8.55
CA VAL A 61 5.90 3.93 -8.58
C VAL A 61 4.77 4.15 -9.57
N LYS A 62 3.80 4.99 -9.21
CA LYS A 62 2.70 5.42 -10.08
C LYS A 62 2.56 6.94 -10.08
N CYS A 63 2.36 7.54 -11.25
CA CYS A 63 1.94 8.94 -11.39
C CYS A 63 0.42 9.03 -11.50
N ASP A 64 -0.17 10.04 -10.87
CA ASP A 64 -1.59 10.40 -10.99
C ASP A 64 -1.70 11.92 -11.12
N VAL A 65 -2.35 12.39 -12.18
CA VAL A 65 -2.61 13.80 -12.43
C VAL A 65 -4.11 14.05 -12.35
N GLU A 66 -4.55 14.69 -11.26
CA GLU A 66 -5.95 15.03 -11.06
C GLU A 66 -6.40 16.21 -11.94
N SER A 67 -7.71 16.34 -12.15
CA SER A 67 -8.34 17.39 -12.98
C SER A 67 -7.94 18.84 -12.64
N ALA A 68 -7.46 19.09 -11.41
CA ALA A 68 -6.96 20.40 -10.97
C ALA A 68 -5.46 20.62 -11.22
N LYS A 69 -4.82 19.78 -12.06
CA LYS A 69 -3.36 19.72 -12.25
C LYS A 69 -2.61 19.54 -10.94
N VAL A 70 -3.17 18.70 -10.07
CA VAL A 70 -2.49 18.26 -8.86
C VAL A 70 -1.86 16.93 -9.19
N HIS A 71 -0.54 16.87 -9.07
CA HIS A 71 0.23 15.68 -9.39
C HIS A 71 0.47 14.92 -8.09
N TYR A 72 0.47 13.60 -8.16
CA TYR A 72 0.85 12.70 -7.08
C TYR A 72 1.76 11.62 -7.63
N ILE A 73 2.84 11.33 -6.91
CA ILE A 73 3.65 10.13 -7.12
C ILE A 73 3.37 9.20 -5.94
N TYR A 74 2.78 8.04 -6.24
CA TYR A 74 2.56 6.97 -5.29
C TYR A 74 3.73 6.00 -5.33
N HIS A 75 4.29 5.70 -4.17
CA HIS A 75 5.29 4.66 -3.96
C HIS A 75 4.62 3.51 -3.20
N THR A 76 4.39 2.38 -3.87
CA THR A 76 3.70 1.23 -3.28
C THR A 76 4.67 0.09 -3.06
N SER A 77 4.87 -0.32 -1.82
CA SER A 77 5.65 -1.50 -1.43
C SER A 77 4.73 -2.67 -1.04
N CYS A 78 5.34 -3.79 -0.66
CA CYS A 78 4.58 -4.91 -0.12
C CYS A 78 3.93 -4.59 1.22
N GLY A 79 2.77 -5.18 1.45
CA GLY A 79 2.15 -5.22 2.78
C GLY A 79 2.93 -6.11 3.74
N VAL A 80 2.71 -5.90 5.04
CA VAL A 80 3.23 -6.79 6.08
C VAL A 80 2.34 -8.04 6.12
N VAL A 81 2.96 -9.22 6.08
CA VAL A 81 2.28 -10.51 6.20
C VAL A 81 2.80 -11.27 7.41
N SER A 82 1.93 -12.08 8.04
CA SER A 82 2.29 -12.98 9.12
C SER A 82 1.65 -14.34 8.88
N ALA A 83 2.47 -15.39 8.80
CA ALA A 83 1.98 -16.75 8.59
C ALA A 83 1.36 -17.32 9.88
N GLY A 84 0.20 -17.97 9.74
CA GLY A 84 -0.44 -18.74 10.81
C GLY A 84 0.22 -20.10 11.04
N GLN A 85 -0.30 -20.86 12.01
CA GLN A 85 0.18 -22.22 12.26
C GLN A 85 -0.03 -23.12 11.03
N GLY A 86 1.00 -23.87 10.63
CA GLY A 86 0.94 -24.76 9.46
C GLY A 86 1.16 -24.06 8.11
N CYS A 87 1.49 -22.76 8.12
CA CYS A 87 1.83 -21.99 6.93
C CYS A 87 3.25 -21.42 7.06
N ARG A 88 3.86 -21.10 5.92
CA ARG A 88 5.17 -20.42 5.83
C ARG A 88 5.06 -19.19 4.95
N THR A 89 5.97 -18.25 5.17
CA THR A 89 6.14 -17.10 4.26
C THR A 89 7.21 -17.43 3.23
N GLU A 90 6.88 -17.30 1.95
CA GLU A 90 7.80 -17.40 0.83
C GLU A 90 8.05 -16.02 0.21
N VAL A 91 9.31 -15.73 -0.15
CA VAL A 91 9.71 -14.45 -0.73
C VAL A 91 10.55 -14.70 -1.98
N SER A 92 10.30 -13.94 -3.04
CA SER A 92 11.04 -14.02 -4.30
C SER A 92 11.76 -12.70 -4.59
N PRO A 93 12.84 -12.37 -3.84
CA PRO A 93 13.45 -11.03 -3.86
C PRO A 93 14.04 -10.64 -5.22
N ASP A 94 14.34 -11.62 -6.09
CA ASP A 94 14.91 -11.40 -7.42
C ASP A 94 13.87 -11.01 -8.48
N LEU A 95 12.58 -11.06 -8.15
CA LEU A 95 11.50 -10.66 -9.06
C LEU A 95 11.20 -9.16 -8.92
N ASN A 96 10.45 -8.61 -9.89
CA ASN A 96 9.94 -7.25 -9.78
C ASN A 96 8.64 -7.21 -8.96
N TYR A 97 8.29 -6.05 -8.42
CA TYR A 97 6.97 -5.83 -7.82
C TYR A 97 5.85 -6.13 -8.85
N PRO A 98 4.72 -6.74 -8.44
CA PRO A 98 4.39 -7.26 -7.10
C PRO A 98 4.88 -8.70 -6.86
N ALA A 99 5.55 -9.33 -7.82
CA ALA A 99 5.94 -10.74 -7.74
C ALA A 99 7.01 -11.01 -6.66
N CYS A 100 7.81 -10.01 -6.30
CA CYS A 100 8.76 -10.13 -5.20
C CYS A 100 8.16 -10.07 -3.80
N CYS A 101 6.87 -9.72 -3.68
CA CYS A 101 6.24 -9.58 -2.37
C CYS A 101 6.11 -10.93 -1.65
N PRO A 102 6.20 -10.92 -0.30
CA PRO A 102 6.04 -12.12 0.49
C PRO A 102 4.63 -12.70 0.31
N ARG A 103 4.55 -14.03 0.15
CA ARG A 103 3.31 -14.80 0.03
C ARG A 103 3.23 -15.81 1.16
N ILE A 104 2.02 -16.07 1.65
CA ILE A 104 1.78 -17.14 2.62
C ILE A 104 1.45 -18.42 1.83
N VAL A 105 2.14 -19.51 2.15
CA VAL A 105 1.91 -20.84 1.57
C VAL A 105 1.58 -21.80 2.70
N CYS A 106 0.45 -22.49 2.63
CA CYS A 106 -0.02 -23.41 3.65
C CYS A 106 0.04 -24.85 3.12
N GLU A 107 0.56 -25.79 3.92
CA GLU A 107 0.69 -27.20 3.51
C GLU A 107 -0.66 -27.90 3.26
N ASN A 108 -1.78 -27.25 3.60
CA ASN A 108 -3.14 -27.77 3.47
C ASN A 108 -3.87 -27.36 2.17
N ASP A 109 -3.25 -26.56 1.30
CA ASP A 109 -3.89 -26.11 0.04
C ASP A 109 -4.11 -27.25 -0.99
N PHE A 110 -3.72 -28.49 -0.65
CA PHE A 110 -3.94 -29.70 -1.43
C PHE A 110 -4.50 -30.86 -0.60
N VAL A 111 -5.50 -30.63 0.27
CA VAL A 111 -6.27 -31.76 0.83
C VAL A 111 -7.48 -32.03 -0.08
N ASN A 112 -7.33 -33.01 -0.98
CA ASN A 112 -8.42 -33.71 -1.67
C ASN A 112 -9.28 -32.93 -2.68
N GLY A 113 -8.74 -31.93 -3.39
CA GLY A 113 -9.40 -31.37 -4.59
C GLY A 113 -10.72 -30.64 -4.33
N GLU A 114 -10.98 -30.26 -3.09
CA GLU A 114 -12.02 -29.30 -2.72
C GLU A 114 -11.34 -27.98 -2.36
N ILE A 115 -11.80 -26.89 -2.99
CA ILE A 115 -11.39 -25.54 -2.62
C ILE A 115 -11.86 -25.34 -1.18
N SER A 116 -10.94 -25.35 -0.22
CA SER A 116 -11.24 -24.79 1.10
C SER A 116 -11.36 -23.28 0.90
N ASP A 117 -12.60 -22.79 0.89
CA ASP A 117 -12.93 -21.37 0.99
C ASP A 117 -12.50 -20.86 2.38
N ASP A 118 -11.20 -20.89 2.67
CA ASP A 118 -10.64 -20.18 3.81
C ASP A 118 -10.63 -18.69 3.42
N GLU A 119 -11.78 -18.09 3.67
CA GLU A 119 -12.03 -16.69 3.97
C GLU A 119 -10.82 -15.79 3.69
N TYR A 120 -10.74 -15.31 2.45
CA TYR A 120 -10.04 -14.08 2.12
C TYR A 120 -10.67 -12.98 3.00
N GLN A 121 -10.08 -12.73 4.18
CA GLN A 121 -10.43 -11.60 5.02
C GLN A 121 -10.05 -10.33 4.25
N ASN A 122 -10.98 -9.93 3.39
CA ASN A 122 -11.02 -8.68 2.71
C ASN A 122 -11.16 -7.57 3.75
N THR A 123 -10.06 -7.10 4.33
CA THR A 123 -10.04 -5.79 4.99
C THR A 123 -10.02 -4.68 3.94
N THR A 124 -10.95 -4.75 2.98
CA THR A 124 -11.45 -3.54 2.36
C THR A 124 -12.22 -2.83 3.45
N TYR A 125 -11.72 -1.66 3.83
CA TYR A 125 -12.48 -0.68 4.59
C TYR A 125 -13.73 -0.35 3.77
N GLU A 126 -14.79 -1.13 3.96
CA GLU A 126 -16.13 -0.74 3.55
C GLU A 126 -16.44 0.52 4.34
N THR A 127 -16.29 1.65 3.66
CA THR A 127 -16.85 2.92 4.07
C THR A 127 -18.33 2.71 4.38
N GLU A 128 -18.66 2.70 5.67
CA GLU A 128 -20.01 2.85 6.24
C GLU A 128 -20.62 4.23 5.89
N ILE A 129 -20.62 4.65 4.62
CA ILE A 129 -21.32 5.85 4.15
C ILE A 129 -22.08 5.56 2.85
N LEU A 130 -22.90 4.51 2.85
CA LEU A 130 -23.97 4.37 1.85
C LEU A 130 -25.27 3.82 2.46
N SER A 131 -25.68 4.38 3.59
CA SER A 131 -27.02 4.17 4.16
C SER A 131 -27.85 5.46 4.30
N LEU A 132 -27.48 6.55 3.61
CA LEU A 132 -28.17 7.85 3.74
C LEU A 132 -28.46 8.61 2.41
N ALA A 133 -28.58 7.97 1.24
CA ALA A 133 -28.88 8.75 0.03
C ALA A 133 -29.65 8.08 -1.12
N ILE A 134 -30.49 7.06 -0.89
CA ILE A 134 -31.47 6.65 -1.92
C ILE A 134 -32.78 6.22 -1.24
N ASN A 135 -33.62 7.20 -0.90
CA ASN A 135 -35.09 7.09 -0.75
C ASN A 135 -35.65 8.51 -0.52
N GLU A 136 -35.60 9.34 -1.56
CA GLU A 136 -36.54 10.45 -1.74
C GLU A 136 -37.02 10.39 -3.19
N GLU A 137 -38.08 9.60 -3.42
CA GLU A 137 -39.10 9.91 -4.43
C GLU A 137 -40.36 10.39 -3.69
#